data_AF-A0A7Z0N381-F1
#
_entry.id   AF-A0A7Z0N381-F1
#
_cell.length_a   1.000
_cell.length_b   1.000
_cell.length_c   1.000
_cell.angle_alpha   90.00
_cell.angle_beta   90.00
_cell.angle_gamma   90.00
#
_symmetry.space_group_name_H-M   'P 1'
#
loop_
_entity.id
_entity.type
_entity.pdbx_description
1 polymer ?
#
loop_
_entity_poly.entity_id
_entity_poly.type
_entity_poly.pdbx_seq_one_letter_code
_entity_poly.pdbx_strand_id
1 'polypeptide(L)'
;MTTTVRLKRSATLVVKHLLGQVSYLDYWFGDIVPMAEGRVFTLRQRISLDLMQRFASHYHGSVKAASVAHECDLDDGEPLSAHAVAVALTALEAARQQFMSHKNVDTLMADGLPALDMLLLTLAGYCGQRSHGVENRQLSQASPTCEHLVESGLWDWMILFEQDLHQHNQSLANKSSSVEQMFALSEHVERVLWTLGVFLSDEEDGNMWIDVCDDERLKMVKQILNS
;
A
#
# COMPACT_ATOMS: atom_id res chain seq x y z
N MET A 1 -0.21 17.47 -30.07
CA MET A 1 1.05 16.95 -29.46
C MET A 1 1.50 15.73 -30.26
N THR A 2 2.74 15.66 -30.73
CA THR A 2 3.21 14.55 -31.58
C THR A 2 3.49 13.28 -30.75
N THR A 3 3.28 12.09 -31.32
CA THR A 3 3.47 10.78 -30.65
C THR A 3 4.84 10.64 -29.99
N THR A 4 5.89 11.16 -30.62
CA THR A 4 7.26 11.14 -30.11
C THR A 4 7.44 11.97 -28.82
N VAL A 5 6.72 13.08 -28.67
CA VAL A 5 6.79 13.92 -27.46
C VAL A 5 6.08 13.23 -26.29
N ARG A 6 4.97 12.53 -26.55
CA ARG A 6 4.27 11.71 -25.54
C ARG A 6 5.17 10.58 -25.03
N LEU A 7 5.78 9.80 -25.93
CA LEU A 7 6.68 8.69 -25.57
C LEU A 7 7.88 9.15 -24.74
N LYS A 8 8.53 10.24 -25.12
CA LYS A 8 9.66 10.79 -24.35
C LYS A 8 9.25 11.19 -22.93
N ARG A 9 8.06 11.77 -22.76
CA ARG A 9 7.54 12.17 -21.45
C ARG A 9 7.18 10.97 -20.59
N SER A 10 6.46 9.99 -21.13
CA SER A 10 6.17 8.73 -20.42
C SER A 10 7.46 8.03 -19.98
N ALA A 11 8.48 7.98 -20.85
CA ALA A 11 9.78 7.43 -20.50
C ALA A 11 10.44 8.22 -19.36
N THR A 12 10.39 9.55 -19.39
CA THR A 12 10.91 10.39 -18.28
C THR A 12 10.20 10.11 -16.96
N LEU A 13 8.86 9.97 -16.96
CA LEU A 13 8.10 9.66 -15.75
C LEU A 13 8.50 8.30 -15.17
N VAL A 14 8.62 7.27 -16.01
CA VAL A 14 9.07 5.93 -15.60
C VAL A 14 10.49 5.98 -15.04
N VAL A 15 11.42 6.65 -15.73
CA VAL A 15 12.81 6.79 -15.26
C VAL A 15 12.85 7.51 -13.92
N LYS A 16 12.08 8.59 -13.75
CA LYS A 16 12.03 9.34 -12.47
C LYS A 16 11.40 8.52 -11.35
N HIS A 17 10.38 7.73 -11.65
CA HIS A 17 9.78 6.81 -10.69
C HIS A 17 10.81 5.80 -10.19
N LEU A 18 11.49 5.10 -11.12
CA LEU A 18 12.51 4.11 -10.79
C LEU A 18 13.70 4.73 -10.03
N LEU A 19 14.18 5.91 -10.45
CA LEU A 19 15.25 6.61 -9.73
C LEU A 19 14.82 7.00 -8.30
N GLY A 20 13.57 7.41 -8.12
CA GLY A 20 13.03 7.67 -6.79
C GLY A 20 12.98 6.40 -5.94
N GLN A 21 12.48 5.29 -6.49
CA GLN A 21 12.49 4.00 -5.79
C GLN A 21 13.90 3.58 -5.37
N VAL A 22 14.87 3.70 -6.28
CA VAL A 22 16.28 3.39 -5.98
C VAL A 22 16.82 4.30 -4.89
N SER A 23 16.53 5.60 -4.90
CA SER A 23 16.96 6.50 -3.82
C SER A 23 16.31 6.18 -2.48
N TYR A 24 15.07 5.69 -2.48
CA TYR A 24 14.43 5.21 -1.27
C TYR A 24 15.11 3.93 -0.76
N LEU A 25 15.47 3.00 -1.65
CA LEU A 25 16.16 1.77 -1.28
C LEU A 25 17.56 2.04 -0.73
N ASP A 26 18.30 2.99 -1.31
CA ASP A 26 19.60 3.43 -0.79
C ASP A 26 19.46 3.94 0.66
N TYR A 27 18.46 4.78 0.92
CA TYR A 27 18.11 5.20 2.28
C TYR A 27 17.71 4.01 3.17
N TRP A 28 16.91 3.08 2.67
CA TRP A 28 16.46 1.91 3.43
C TRP A 28 17.64 1.05 3.88
N PHE A 29 18.55 0.71 2.97
CA PHE A 29 19.71 -0.11 3.32
C PHE A 29 20.79 0.66 4.07
N GLY A 30 20.94 1.96 3.83
CA GLY A 30 21.97 2.80 4.43
C GLY A 30 21.64 3.32 5.83
N ASP A 31 20.37 3.65 6.10
CA ASP A 31 19.94 4.27 7.35
C ASP A 31 19.01 3.35 8.14
N ILE A 32 18.02 2.73 7.50
CA ILE A 32 16.97 1.95 8.18
C ILE A 32 17.44 0.57 8.66
N VAL A 33 18.02 -0.24 7.77
CA VAL A 33 18.47 -1.60 8.11
C VAL A 33 19.44 -1.60 9.29
N PRO A 34 20.43 -0.67 9.36
CA PRO A 34 21.29 -0.54 10.53
C PRO A 34 20.54 -0.25 11.84
N MET A 35 19.46 0.54 11.81
CA MET A 35 18.65 0.81 13.02
C MET A 35 17.89 -0.43 13.52
N ALA A 36 17.65 -1.39 12.63
CA ALA A 36 16.98 -2.65 12.92
C ALA A 36 17.96 -3.78 13.30
N GLU A 37 19.27 -3.56 13.23
CA GLU A 37 20.28 -4.57 13.57
C GLU A 37 20.13 -5.08 15.02
N GLY A 38 20.24 -6.39 15.19
CA GLY A 38 20.10 -7.05 16.49
C GLY A 38 18.67 -7.20 17.00
N ARG A 39 17.66 -6.66 16.30
CA ARG A 39 16.24 -6.91 16.63
C ARG A 39 15.79 -8.25 16.05
N VAL A 40 14.99 -8.97 16.83
CA VAL A 40 14.32 -10.21 16.38
C VAL A 40 12.90 -9.86 15.98
N PHE A 41 12.56 -10.09 14.72
CA PHE A 41 11.23 -9.86 14.18
C PHE A 41 10.46 -11.17 14.01
N THR A 42 9.19 -11.16 14.38
CA THR A 42 8.26 -12.26 14.11
C THR A 42 8.01 -12.41 12.61
N LEU A 43 7.45 -13.54 12.17
CA LEU A 43 7.12 -13.74 10.76
C LEU A 43 6.14 -12.66 10.26
N ARG A 44 5.11 -12.33 11.06
CA ARG A 44 4.15 -11.27 10.78
C ARG A 44 4.84 -9.92 10.55
N GLN A 45 5.72 -9.52 11.47
CA GLN A 45 6.48 -8.27 11.35
C GLN A 45 7.36 -8.24 10.11
N ARG A 46 8.00 -9.36 9.75
CA ARG A 46 8.84 -9.44 8.53
C ARG A 46 8.01 -9.25 7.27
N ILE A 47 6.83 -9.89 7.18
CA ILE A 47 5.91 -9.73 6.05
C ILE A 47 5.45 -8.27 5.95
N SER A 48 5.00 -7.68 7.06
CA SER A 48 4.53 -6.30 7.07
C SER A 48 5.62 -5.29 6.71
N LEU A 49 6.86 -5.51 7.19
CA LEU A 49 8.01 -4.66 6.85
C LEU A 49 8.44 -4.82 5.38
N ASP A 50 8.41 -6.02 4.81
CA ASP A 50 8.71 -6.24 3.38
C ASP A 50 7.69 -5.52 2.49
N LEU A 51 6.39 -5.68 2.76
CA LEU A 51 5.34 -4.95 2.03
C LEU A 51 5.47 -3.44 2.21
N MET A 52 5.75 -2.98 3.43
CA MET A 52 5.96 -1.56 3.73
C MET A 52 7.11 -0.96 2.92
N GLN A 53 8.26 -1.63 2.90
CA GLN A 53 9.42 -1.20 2.13
C GLN A 53 9.08 -1.04 0.65
N ARG A 54 8.24 -1.93 0.09
CA ARG A 54 7.83 -1.85 -1.31
C ARG A 54 6.86 -0.71 -1.56
N PHE A 55 5.77 -0.60 -0.79
CA PHE A 55 4.79 0.45 -1.04
C PHE A 55 5.35 1.85 -0.75
N ALA A 56 6.21 2.00 0.26
CA ALA A 56 6.84 3.28 0.57
C ALA A 56 7.85 3.70 -0.51
N SER A 57 8.58 2.74 -1.08
CA SER A 57 9.42 2.96 -2.26
C SER A 57 8.58 3.40 -3.46
N HIS A 58 7.47 2.73 -3.75
CA HIS A 58 6.53 3.09 -4.82
C HIS A 58 5.93 4.48 -4.64
N TYR A 59 5.54 4.86 -3.41
CA TYR A 59 5.11 6.21 -3.09
C TYR A 59 6.22 7.21 -3.43
N HIS A 60 7.42 7.03 -2.87
CA HIS A 60 8.55 7.95 -3.07
C HIS A 60 8.89 8.11 -4.57
N GLY A 61 8.95 7.01 -5.32
CA GLY A 61 9.12 7.03 -6.77
C GLY A 61 8.05 7.87 -7.47
N SER A 62 6.78 7.69 -7.09
CA SER A 62 5.65 8.42 -7.67
C SER A 62 5.70 9.91 -7.35
N VAL A 63 6.09 10.30 -6.13
CA VAL A 63 6.35 11.70 -5.75
C VAL A 63 7.41 12.32 -6.67
N LYS A 64 8.55 11.62 -6.88
CA LYS A 64 9.62 12.12 -7.78
C LYS A 64 9.16 12.22 -9.23
N ALA A 65 8.40 11.26 -9.73
CA ALA A 65 7.83 11.33 -11.08
C ALA A 65 6.83 12.48 -11.22
N ALA A 66 5.96 12.70 -10.23
CA ALA A 66 4.96 13.77 -10.22
C ALA A 66 5.58 15.17 -10.23
N SER A 67 6.73 15.36 -9.57
CA SER A 67 7.45 16.65 -9.56
C SER A 67 7.87 17.16 -10.95
N VAL A 68 7.96 16.28 -11.95
CA VAL A 68 8.27 16.64 -13.34
C VAL A 68 7.05 16.51 -14.27
N ALA A 69 5.89 16.18 -13.70
CA ALA A 69 4.65 15.89 -14.42
C ALA A 69 3.76 17.12 -14.64
N HIS A 70 4.15 18.33 -14.21
CA HIS A 70 3.41 19.60 -14.41
C HIS A 70 3.00 19.90 -15.88
N GLU A 71 3.44 19.11 -16.85
CA GLU A 71 3.12 19.23 -18.27
C GLU A 71 2.36 18.03 -18.88
N CYS A 72 1.89 17.07 -18.06
CA CYS A 72 1.18 15.87 -18.51
C CYS A 72 -0.24 15.82 -17.95
N ASP A 73 -1.23 15.59 -18.82
CA ASP A 73 -2.57 15.18 -18.41
C ASP A 73 -2.46 13.78 -17.79
N LEU A 74 -2.49 13.72 -16.45
CA LEU A 74 -2.41 12.49 -15.66
C LEU A 74 -3.74 11.72 -15.63
N ASP A 75 -4.78 12.20 -16.31
CA ASP A 75 -6.13 11.62 -16.26
C ASP A 75 -6.22 10.21 -16.87
N ASP A 76 -5.29 9.81 -17.74
CA ASP A 76 -5.26 8.47 -18.34
C ASP A 76 -4.89 7.34 -17.35
N GLY A 77 -4.31 7.67 -16.18
CA GLY A 77 -3.87 6.71 -15.18
C GLY A 77 -4.96 6.24 -14.22
N GLU A 78 -6.01 7.06 -14.02
CA GLU A 78 -7.09 6.78 -13.07
C GLU A 78 -7.84 5.47 -13.37
N PRO A 79 -8.24 5.17 -14.63
CA PRO A 79 -8.95 3.92 -14.92
C PRO A 79 -8.10 2.67 -14.68
N LEU A 80 -6.78 2.77 -14.87
CA LEU A 80 -5.85 1.66 -14.62
C LEU A 80 -5.69 1.42 -13.12
N SER A 81 -5.56 2.48 -12.33
CA SER A 81 -5.52 2.39 -10.86
C SER A 81 -6.81 1.79 -10.31
N ALA A 82 -7.97 2.27 -10.77
CA ALA A 82 -9.26 1.72 -10.38
C ALA A 82 -9.39 0.23 -10.72
N HIS A 83 -8.99 -0.16 -11.93
CA HIS A 83 -9.00 -1.57 -12.32
C HIS A 83 -8.09 -2.43 -11.44
N ALA A 84 -6.86 -1.98 -11.18
CA ALA A 84 -5.91 -2.71 -10.33
C ALA A 84 -6.43 -2.86 -8.89
N VAL A 85 -7.03 -1.80 -8.32
CA VAL A 85 -7.68 -1.85 -7.00
C VAL A 85 -8.83 -2.87 -6.99
N ALA A 86 -9.71 -2.83 -7.99
CA ALA A 86 -10.82 -3.77 -8.09
C ALA A 86 -10.36 -5.23 -8.18
N VAL A 87 -9.34 -5.50 -9.01
CA VAL A 87 -8.74 -6.82 -9.17
C VAL A 87 -8.12 -7.31 -7.86
N ALA A 88 -7.36 -6.45 -7.19
CA ALA A 88 -6.70 -6.80 -5.94
C ALA A 88 -7.72 -7.10 -4.82
N LEU A 89 -8.76 -6.27 -4.67
CA LEU A 89 -9.83 -6.49 -3.69
C LEU A 89 -10.59 -7.80 -3.97
N THR A 90 -10.92 -8.06 -5.24
CA THR A 90 -11.58 -9.31 -5.65
C THR A 90 -10.72 -10.52 -5.34
N ALA A 91 -9.41 -10.46 -5.62
CA ALA A 91 -8.49 -11.55 -5.35
C ALA A 91 -8.32 -11.81 -3.84
N LEU A 92 -8.27 -10.77 -3.02
CA LEU A 92 -8.23 -10.90 -1.57
C LEU A 92 -9.50 -11.55 -1.01
N GLU A 93 -10.67 -11.17 -1.52
CA GLU A 93 -11.93 -11.80 -1.13
C GLU A 93 -11.96 -13.28 -1.53
N ALA A 94 -11.51 -13.61 -2.74
CA ALA A 94 -11.42 -14.99 -3.22
C ALA A 94 -10.47 -15.84 -2.36
N ALA A 95 -9.28 -15.32 -2.04
CA ALA A 95 -8.31 -16.01 -1.18
C ALA A 95 -8.89 -16.31 0.20
N ARG A 96 -9.64 -15.36 0.78
CA ARG A 96 -10.36 -15.56 2.05
C ARG A 96 -11.42 -16.65 1.94
N GLN A 97 -12.27 -16.61 0.92
CA GLN A 97 -13.33 -17.61 0.72
C GLN A 97 -12.76 -19.02 0.51
N GLN A 98 -11.64 -19.11 -0.22
CA GLN A 98 -10.93 -20.37 -0.44
C GLN A 98 -10.34 -20.91 0.86
N PHE A 99 -9.75 -20.04 1.69
CA PHE A 99 -9.32 -20.42 3.04
C PHE A 99 -10.48 -20.93 3.88
N MET A 100 -11.64 -20.26 3.84
CA MET A 100 -12.81 -20.70 4.61
C MET A 100 -13.30 -22.09 4.21
N SER A 101 -13.16 -22.44 2.93
CA SER A 101 -13.57 -23.74 2.39
C SER A 101 -12.58 -24.86 2.69
N HIS A 102 -11.27 -24.58 2.64
CA HIS A 102 -10.23 -25.61 2.67
C HIS A 102 -9.31 -25.56 3.90
N LYS A 103 -9.37 -24.47 4.68
CA LYS A 103 -8.51 -24.21 5.86
C LYS A 103 -7.01 -24.34 5.55
N ASN A 104 -6.62 -23.97 4.33
CA ASN A 104 -5.25 -24.08 3.84
C ASN A 104 -4.55 -22.71 3.92
N VAL A 105 -3.66 -22.56 4.90
CA VAL A 105 -2.86 -21.35 5.12
C VAL A 105 -1.94 -21.05 3.94
N ASP A 106 -1.27 -22.06 3.37
CA ASP A 106 -0.33 -21.86 2.27
C ASP A 106 -1.02 -21.24 1.05
N THR A 107 -2.24 -21.68 0.76
CA THR A 107 -3.07 -21.12 -0.31
C THR A 107 -3.48 -19.67 -0.02
N LEU A 108 -3.93 -19.39 1.21
CA LEU A 108 -4.28 -18.03 1.63
C LEU A 108 -3.09 -17.08 1.47
N MET A 109 -1.89 -17.49 1.86
CA MET A 109 -0.69 -16.66 1.74
C MET A 109 -0.24 -16.53 0.28
N ALA A 110 -0.30 -17.61 -0.51
CA ALA A 110 0.11 -17.61 -1.92
C ALA A 110 -0.77 -16.72 -2.79
N ASP A 111 -2.07 -16.66 -2.52
CA ASP A 111 -3.02 -15.86 -3.31
C ASP A 111 -3.26 -14.48 -2.69
N GLY A 112 -3.32 -14.40 -1.36
CA GLY A 112 -3.63 -13.18 -0.62
C GLY A 112 -2.48 -12.19 -0.56
N LEU A 113 -1.23 -12.63 -0.34
CA LEU A 113 -0.09 -11.69 -0.24
C LEU A 113 0.17 -10.94 -1.55
N PRO A 114 0.19 -11.58 -2.74
CA PRO A 114 0.38 -10.84 -3.99
C PRO A 114 -0.74 -9.85 -4.27
N ALA A 115 -1.99 -10.19 -3.93
CA ALA A 115 -3.12 -9.29 -4.06
C ALA A 115 -3.02 -8.09 -3.11
N LEU A 116 -2.58 -8.33 -1.86
CA LEU A 116 -2.33 -7.27 -0.88
C LEU A 116 -1.20 -6.34 -1.33
N ASP A 117 -0.08 -6.90 -1.81
CA ASP A 117 1.04 -6.14 -2.36
C ASP A 117 0.55 -5.27 -3.52
N MET A 118 -0.15 -5.86 -4.50
CA MET A 118 -0.72 -5.13 -5.63
C MET A 118 -1.62 -3.96 -5.18
N LEU A 119 -2.50 -4.17 -4.20
CA LEU A 119 -3.36 -3.11 -3.66
C LEU A 119 -2.52 -1.97 -3.06
N LEU A 120 -1.60 -2.31 -2.15
CA LEU A 120 -0.77 -1.33 -1.44
C LEU A 120 0.13 -0.55 -2.39
N LEU A 121 0.77 -1.22 -3.36
CA LEU A 121 1.60 -0.58 -4.38
C LEU A 121 0.80 0.38 -5.27
N THR A 122 -0.38 -0.05 -5.70
CA THR A 122 -1.27 0.76 -6.54
C THR A 122 -1.70 2.02 -5.81
N LEU A 123 -2.15 1.89 -4.56
CA LEU A 123 -2.63 3.01 -3.76
C LEU A 123 -1.49 3.94 -3.35
N ALA A 124 -0.32 3.41 -2.97
CA ALA A 124 0.86 4.21 -2.70
C ALA A 124 1.31 5.01 -3.93
N GLY A 125 1.30 4.38 -5.11
CA GLY A 125 1.58 5.05 -6.37
C GLY A 125 0.57 6.15 -6.67
N TYR A 126 -0.72 5.85 -6.51
CA TYR A 126 -1.83 6.79 -6.69
C TYR A 126 -1.69 8.02 -5.77
N CYS A 127 -1.45 7.83 -4.48
CA CYS A 127 -1.19 8.92 -3.53
C CYS A 127 0.03 9.75 -3.94
N GLY A 128 1.14 9.10 -4.28
CA GLY A 128 2.38 9.80 -4.63
C GLY A 128 2.26 10.62 -5.92
N GLN A 129 1.44 10.18 -6.88
CA GLN A 129 1.16 10.97 -8.08
C GLN A 129 0.36 12.25 -7.77
N ARG A 130 -0.53 12.19 -6.77
CA ARG A 130 -1.38 13.32 -6.38
C ARG A 130 -0.71 14.28 -5.40
N SER A 131 0.38 13.86 -4.74
CA SER A 131 1.08 14.68 -3.75
C SER A 131 1.81 15.89 -4.34
N HIS A 132 2.10 15.90 -5.66
CA HIS A 132 2.75 17.02 -6.36
C HIS A 132 1.86 17.55 -7.49
N GLY A 133 1.02 18.53 -7.17
CA GLY A 133 0.23 19.24 -8.17
C GLY A 133 -0.96 19.97 -7.55
N VAL A 134 -0.79 21.27 -7.32
CA VAL A 134 -1.83 22.26 -6.93
C VAL A 134 -2.49 21.97 -5.57
N GLU A 135 -2.69 23.01 -4.78
CA GLU A 135 -3.23 23.01 -3.41
C GLU A 135 -4.63 22.38 -3.21
N ASN A 136 -5.16 21.56 -4.13
CA ASN A 136 -6.56 21.10 -4.09
C ASN A 136 -6.87 19.72 -4.68
N ARG A 137 -5.90 18.85 -4.97
CA ARG A 137 -6.20 17.45 -5.38
C ARG A 137 -6.36 16.53 -4.17
N GLN A 138 -7.16 16.95 -3.20
CA GLN A 138 -7.62 16.06 -2.13
C GLN A 138 -8.18 14.76 -2.75
N LEU A 139 -7.97 13.63 -2.08
CA LEU A 139 -8.64 12.39 -2.45
C LEU A 139 -10.15 12.67 -2.50
N SER A 140 -10.80 12.28 -3.59
CA SER A 140 -12.24 12.43 -3.75
C SER A 140 -12.85 11.04 -3.77
N GLN A 141 -13.86 10.83 -2.93
CA GLN A 141 -14.67 9.61 -2.94
C GLN A 141 -15.30 9.34 -4.32
N ALA A 142 -15.52 10.39 -5.12
CA ALA A 142 -16.09 10.29 -6.46
C ALA A 142 -15.06 9.95 -7.57
N SER A 143 -13.79 9.70 -7.21
CA SER A 143 -12.81 9.19 -8.19
C SER A 143 -12.98 7.67 -8.34
N PRO A 144 -12.90 7.12 -9.57
CA PRO A 144 -13.07 5.68 -9.81
C PRO A 144 -12.20 4.78 -8.93
N THR A 145 -10.97 5.20 -8.62
CA THR A 145 -10.08 4.43 -7.72
C THR A 145 -10.63 4.41 -6.29
N CYS A 146 -11.16 5.55 -5.82
CA CYS A 146 -11.67 5.68 -4.45
C CYS A 146 -13.06 5.08 -4.25
N GLU A 147 -13.89 4.99 -5.29
CA GLU A 147 -15.21 4.35 -5.22
C GLU A 147 -15.10 2.91 -4.70
N HIS A 148 -14.15 2.12 -5.24
CA HIS A 148 -13.90 0.77 -4.76
C HIS A 148 -13.46 0.69 -3.28
N LEU A 149 -12.72 1.70 -2.81
CA LEU A 149 -12.31 1.78 -1.40
C LEU A 149 -13.47 2.15 -0.49
N VAL A 150 -14.40 3.00 -0.96
CA VAL A 150 -15.63 3.31 -0.23
C VAL A 150 -16.48 2.04 -0.11
N GLU A 151 -16.70 1.32 -1.20
CA GLU A 151 -17.48 0.08 -1.23
C GLU A 151 -16.88 -1.02 -0.34
N SER A 152 -15.55 -1.12 -0.27
CA SER A 152 -14.87 -2.12 0.55
C SER A 152 -14.78 -1.76 2.03
N GLY A 153 -15.06 -0.49 2.40
CA GLY A 153 -14.87 0.04 3.75
C GLY A 153 -13.43 0.42 4.07
N LEU A 154 -12.61 0.71 3.06
CA LEU A 154 -11.20 1.11 3.19
C LEU A 154 -10.98 2.63 3.02
N TRP A 155 -12.05 3.42 2.85
CA TRP A 155 -11.92 4.86 2.62
C TRP A 155 -11.18 5.60 3.74
N ASP A 156 -11.60 5.45 4.99
CA ASP A 156 -10.96 6.16 6.11
C ASP A 156 -9.53 5.66 6.34
N TRP A 157 -9.29 4.36 6.14
CA TRP A 157 -7.95 3.79 6.13
C TRP A 157 -7.06 4.42 5.05
N MET A 158 -7.59 4.67 3.86
CA MET A 158 -6.85 5.28 2.75
C MET A 158 -6.42 6.72 3.06
N ILE A 159 -7.27 7.50 3.72
CA ILE A 159 -6.91 8.86 4.18
C ILE A 159 -5.73 8.81 5.13
N LEU A 160 -5.79 7.93 6.13
CA LEU A 160 -4.69 7.76 7.09
C LEU A 160 -3.42 7.25 6.40
N PHE A 161 -3.56 6.28 5.48
CA PHE A 161 -2.45 5.73 4.72
C PHE A 161 -1.73 6.79 3.89
N GLU A 162 -2.46 7.66 3.20
CA GLU A 162 -1.86 8.79 2.47
C GLU A 162 -1.08 9.73 3.41
N GLN A 163 -1.67 10.08 4.55
CA GLN A 163 -1.06 10.98 5.53
C GLN A 163 0.23 10.39 6.10
N ASP A 164 0.21 9.12 6.49
CA ASP A 164 1.35 8.44 7.10
C ASP A 164 2.47 8.21 6.07
N LEU A 165 2.12 7.89 4.81
CA LEU A 165 3.08 7.86 3.70
C LEU A 165 3.74 9.21 3.47
N HIS A 166 2.95 10.29 3.49
CA HIS A 166 3.48 11.63 3.30
C HIS A 166 4.45 12.02 4.42
N GLN A 167 4.08 11.78 5.68
CA GLN A 167 4.93 12.04 6.84
C GLN A 167 6.21 11.22 6.80
N HIS A 168 6.10 9.91 6.49
CA HIS A 168 7.27 9.04 6.30
C HIS A 168 8.20 9.58 5.24
N ASN A 169 7.65 9.96 4.07
CA ASN A 169 8.43 10.51 2.98
C ASN A 169 9.12 11.85 3.32
N GLN A 170 8.49 12.70 4.13
CA GLN A 170 9.13 13.92 4.65
C GLN A 170 10.27 13.62 5.61
N SER A 171 10.14 12.58 6.43
CA SER A 171 11.19 12.17 7.38
C SER A 171 12.49 11.73 6.69
N LEU A 172 12.40 11.19 5.46
CA LEU A 172 13.54 10.85 4.62
C LEU A 172 14.42 12.08 4.34
N ALA A 173 13.79 13.22 4.03
CA ALA A 173 14.51 14.45 3.70
C ALA A 173 15.29 15.00 4.91
N ASN A 174 14.80 14.75 6.12
CA ASN A 174 15.37 15.25 7.36
C ASN A 174 16.24 14.20 8.10
N LYS A 175 16.40 13.00 7.52
CA LYS A 175 17.07 11.85 8.16
C LYS A 175 16.59 11.58 9.58
N SER A 176 15.29 11.76 9.81
CA SER A 176 14.69 11.70 11.15
C SER A 176 13.83 10.47 11.36
N SER A 177 13.88 9.47 10.47
CA SER A 177 13.04 8.29 10.60
C SER A 177 13.48 7.43 11.78
N SER A 178 12.50 6.79 12.43
CA SER A 178 12.74 5.85 13.53
C SER A 178 12.16 4.47 13.22
N VAL A 179 12.60 3.46 13.98
CA VAL A 179 12.06 2.10 13.83
C VAL A 179 10.57 2.03 14.18
N GLU A 180 10.14 2.85 15.12
CA GLU A 180 8.75 2.95 15.57
C GLU A 180 7.86 3.54 14.46
N GLN A 181 8.34 4.54 13.73
CA GLN A 181 7.63 5.08 12.57
C GLN A 181 7.47 4.04 11.45
N MET A 182 8.50 3.21 11.25
CA MET A 182 8.41 2.11 10.29
C MET A 182 7.37 1.08 10.68
N PHE A 183 7.31 0.73 11.97
CA PHE A 183 6.30 -0.19 12.47
C PHE A 183 4.90 0.38 12.31
N ALA A 184 4.70 1.64 12.68
CA ALA A 184 3.42 2.33 12.50
C ALA A 184 2.97 2.30 11.04
N LEU A 185 3.88 2.54 10.08
CA LEU A 185 3.55 2.45 8.67
C LEU A 185 3.27 1.00 8.22
N SER A 186 3.99 0.02 8.76
CA SER A 186 3.76 -1.39 8.47
C SER A 186 2.41 -1.93 8.98
N GLU A 187 1.83 -1.31 10.02
CA GLU A 187 0.51 -1.67 10.55
C GLU A 187 -0.62 -1.47 9.53
N HIS A 188 -0.43 -0.67 8.48
CA HIS A 188 -1.41 -0.55 7.41
C HIS A 188 -1.69 -1.89 6.71
N VAL A 189 -0.70 -2.77 6.63
CA VAL A 189 -0.84 -4.13 6.10
C VAL A 189 -1.89 -4.89 6.91
N GLU A 190 -1.78 -4.85 8.24
CA GLU A 190 -2.71 -5.53 9.14
C GLU A 190 -4.11 -4.93 9.08
N ARG A 191 -4.22 -3.60 9.04
CA ARG A 191 -5.51 -2.92 8.95
C ARG A 191 -6.28 -3.30 7.69
N VAL A 192 -5.60 -3.44 6.55
CA VAL A 192 -6.25 -3.93 5.31
C VAL A 192 -6.75 -5.37 5.49
N LEU A 193 -5.90 -6.25 6.03
CA LEU A 193 -6.26 -7.63 6.28
C LEU A 193 -7.47 -7.73 7.23
N TRP A 194 -7.52 -6.94 8.29
CA TRP A 194 -8.64 -6.90 9.24
C TRP A 194 -9.94 -6.44 8.59
N THR A 195 -9.91 -5.38 7.78
CA THR A 195 -11.10 -4.92 7.03
C THR A 195 -11.63 -5.99 6.08
N LEU A 196 -10.75 -6.89 5.63
CA LEU A 196 -11.10 -8.01 4.78
C LEU A 196 -11.40 -9.29 5.58
N GLY A 197 -11.25 -9.28 6.91
CA GLY A 197 -11.61 -10.40 7.80
C GLY A 197 -10.51 -11.43 8.01
N VAL A 198 -9.25 -11.09 7.74
CA VAL A 198 -8.08 -11.93 8.02
C VAL A 198 -7.28 -11.33 9.18
N PHE A 199 -7.09 -12.09 10.24
CA PHE A 199 -6.42 -11.66 11.47
C PHE A 199 -5.18 -12.51 11.70
N LEU A 200 -4.03 -11.85 11.80
CA LEU A 200 -2.74 -12.49 12.08
C LEU A 200 -2.38 -12.24 13.54
N SER A 201 -1.88 -13.25 14.24
CA SER A 201 -1.39 -13.12 15.62
C SER A 201 -0.10 -13.91 15.79
N ASP A 202 0.82 -13.40 16.61
CA ASP A 202 2.06 -14.11 16.93
C ASP A 202 1.81 -15.07 18.10
N GLU A 203 2.28 -16.31 17.98
CA GLU A 203 2.27 -17.30 19.07
C GLU A 203 3.59 -17.29 19.86
N GLU A 204 3.57 -17.82 21.09
CA GLU A 204 4.73 -17.82 22.01
C GLU A 204 5.92 -18.60 21.47
N ASP A 205 5.69 -19.58 20.59
CA ASP A 205 6.72 -20.40 19.94
C ASP A 205 7.30 -19.75 18.67
N GLY A 206 6.86 -18.53 18.33
CA GLY A 206 7.28 -17.80 17.14
C GLY A 206 6.51 -18.16 15.86
N ASN A 207 5.50 -19.03 15.94
CA ASN A 207 4.58 -19.29 14.84
C ASN A 207 3.56 -18.13 14.69
N MET A 208 2.89 -18.11 13.54
CA MET A 208 1.85 -17.14 13.24
C MET A 208 0.49 -17.86 13.19
N TRP A 209 -0.42 -17.45 14.05
CA TRP A 209 -1.82 -17.87 14.01
C TRP A 209 -2.62 -17.02 13.03
N ILE A 210 -3.53 -17.65 12.30
CA ILE A 210 -4.43 -16.97 11.35
C ILE A 210 -5.88 -17.29 11.72
N ASP A 211 -6.65 -16.26 12.09
CA ASP A 211 -8.11 -16.32 12.20
C ASP A 211 -8.75 -15.65 10.98
N VAL A 212 -9.78 -16.27 10.42
CA VAL A 212 -10.49 -15.75 9.25
C VAL A 212 -11.98 -15.75 9.52
N CYS A 213 -12.60 -14.57 9.36
CA CYS A 213 -14.04 -14.40 9.52
C CYS A 213 -14.81 -14.85 8.27
N ASP A 214 -15.95 -15.52 8.51
CA ASP A 214 -16.99 -15.66 7.50
C ASP A 214 -17.68 -14.32 7.22
N ASP A 215 -18.54 -14.31 6.19
CA ASP A 215 -19.19 -13.10 5.71
C ASP A 215 -20.18 -12.51 6.71
N GLU A 216 -20.78 -13.34 7.56
CA GLU A 216 -21.71 -12.88 8.59
C GLU A 216 -20.96 -12.16 9.71
N ARG A 217 -19.89 -12.77 10.22
CA ARG A 217 -19.01 -12.19 11.23
C ARG A 217 -18.30 -10.95 10.68
N LEU A 218 -17.86 -10.95 9.42
CA LEU A 218 -17.24 -9.79 8.78
C LEU A 218 -18.20 -8.60 8.69
N LYS A 219 -19.48 -8.83 8.37
CA LYS A 219 -20.50 -7.77 8.39
C LYS A 219 -20.66 -7.17 9.78
N MET A 220 -20.68 -8.00 10.83
CA MET A 220 -20.76 -7.51 12.22
C MET A 220 -19.51 -6.71 12.62
N VAL A 221 -18.32 -7.17 12.25
CA VAL A 221 -17.06 -6.45 12.51
C VAL A 221 -17.05 -5.09 11.80
N LYS A 222 -17.46 -5.03 10.53
CA LYS A 222 -17.55 -3.77 9.78
C LYS A 222 -18.54 -2.79 10.42
N GLN A 223 -19.64 -3.27 11.00
CA GLN A 223 -20.57 -2.41 11.72
C GLN A 223 -19.96 -1.79 12.98
N ILE A 224 -19.09 -2.50 13.70
CA ILE A 224 -18.41 -1.99 14.90
C ILE A 224 -17.28 -1.03 14.53
N LEU A 225 -16.55 -1.30 13.45
CA LEU A 225 -15.45 -0.45 13.01
C LEU A 225 -15.91 0.86 12.36
N ASN A 226 -17.13 0.89 11.81
CA ASN A 226 -17.72 2.05 11.14
C ASN A 226 -18.75 2.82 11.99
N SER A 227 -19.03 2.38 13.22
CA SER A 227 -19.93 3.04 14.17
C SER A 227 -19.19 4.01 15.09
#